data_AF-A0A7Y6PJ62-F1
#
_entry.id   AF-A0A7Y6PJ62-F1
#
_cell.length_a   1.000
_cell.length_b   1.000
_cell.length_c   1.000
_cell.angle_alpha   90.00
_cell.angle_beta   90.00
_cell.angle_gamma   90.00
#
_symmetry.space_group_name_H-M   'P 1'
#
loop_
_entity.id
_entity.type
_entity.pdbx_description
1 polymer ?
#
loop_
_entity_poly.entity_id
_entity_poly.type
_entity_poly.pdbx_seq_one_letter_code
_entity_poly.pdbx_strand_id
1 'polypeptide(L)'
;MGIFSKIKNGISSKANAALDKAVDPEKELAMAIMELEEGRKKALAELVTYKATAKNLDNDLEKYKAKAAEWEKRAMLAVRAGDDEAAKTALREKKAAEAEYAKIERDKHEAASYAIQLNKSRKEFETKLQMLKLRKGTLATQIAAARSAGGDAFGNDSSVW
;
A
#
# COMPACT_ATOMS: atom_id res chain seq x y z
N MET A 1 13.48 -4.08 10.69
CA MET A 1 14.13 -3.87 9.37
C MET A 1 13.20 -4.39 8.28
N GLY A 2 12.08 -3.69 8.08
CA GLY A 2 10.95 -4.16 7.27
C GLY A 2 11.10 -3.89 5.77
N ILE A 3 10.11 -4.37 5.03
CA ILE A 3 9.87 -4.25 3.58
C ILE A 3 10.26 -2.87 3.00
N PHE A 4 10.12 -1.81 3.80
CA PHE A 4 10.56 -0.44 3.52
C PHE A 4 12.06 -0.28 3.20
N SER A 5 12.95 -1.05 3.85
CA SER A 5 14.39 -1.07 3.51
C SER A 5 14.65 -1.70 2.14
N LYS A 6 13.85 -2.70 1.76
CA LYS A 6 13.90 -3.33 0.43
C LYS A 6 13.39 -2.39 -0.67
N ILE A 7 12.43 -1.52 -0.37
CA ILE A 7 11.91 -0.51 -1.31
C ILE A 7 12.94 0.63 -1.49
N LYS A 8 13.53 1.16 -0.42
CA LYS A 8 14.57 2.21 -0.48
C LYS A 8 15.82 1.74 -1.23
N ASN A 9 16.22 0.49 -1.06
CA ASN A 9 17.39 -0.09 -1.74
C ASN A 9 17.07 -0.69 -3.12
N GLY A 10 15.79 -0.92 -3.44
CA GLY A 10 15.35 -1.57 -4.69
C GLY A 10 15.08 -0.64 -5.87
N ILE A 11 15.12 0.69 -5.67
CA ILE A 11 14.93 1.67 -6.74
C ILE A 11 16.26 2.09 -7.39
N SER A 12 17.39 2.04 -6.67
CA SER A 12 18.61 2.70 -7.15
C SER A 12 19.65 1.81 -7.84
N SER A 13 19.65 0.47 -7.72
CA SER A 13 20.85 -0.29 -8.14
C SER A 13 20.68 -1.42 -9.15
N LYS A 14 19.48 -1.73 -9.66
CA LYS A 14 19.32 -2.90 -10.56
C LYS A 14 18.46 -2.73 -11.82
N ALA A 15 17.93 -1.53 -12.09
CA ALA A 15 17.16 -1.31 -13.33
C ALA A 15 18.04 -1.03 -14.57
N ASN A 16 19.30 -0.59 -14.38
CA ASN A 16 20.23 -0.33 -15.48
C ASN A 16 21.32 -1.40 -15.64
N ALA A 17 21.67 -2.15 -14.58
CA ALA A 17 22.81 -3.07 -14.61
C ALA A 17 22.49 -4.52 -15.06
N ALA A 18 21.21 -4.86 -15.25
CA ALA A 18 20.81 -6.20 -15.69
C ALA A 18 20.68 -6.35 -17.22
N LEU A 19 20.75 -5.26 -17.98
CA LEU A 19 20.61 -5.30 -19.44
C LEU A 19 21.93 -5.58 -20.18
N ASP A 20 23.09 -5.31 -19.57
CA ASP A 20 24.38 -5.52 -20.24
C ASP A 20 24.94 -6.96 -20.11
N LYS A 21 24.25 -7.88 -19.41
CA LYS A 21 24.73 -9.26 -19.14
C LYS A 21 23.67 -10.37 -19.19
N ALA A 22 22.45 -10.11 -19.70
CA ALA A 22 21.39 -11.12 -19.69
C ALA A 22 21.61 -12.20 -20.76
N VAL A 23 21.57 -13.48 -20.35
CA VAL A 23 21.56 -14.65 -21.25
C VAL A 23 20.21 -14.80 -21.97
N ASP A 24 19.12 -14.35 -21.35
CA ASP A 24 17.77 -14.24 -21.94
C ASP A 24 17.01 -13.02 -21.33
N PRO A 25 17.04 -11.84 -21.98
CA PRO A 25 16.43 -10.61 -21.46
C PRO A 25 14.89 -10.67 -21.42
N GLU A 26 14.25 -11.56 -22.17
CA GLU A 26 12.79 -11.66 -22.23
C GLU A 26 12.24 -12.35 -20.97
N LYS A 27 12.92 -13.41 -20.53
CA LYS A 27 12.56 -14.14 -19.31
C LYS A 27 12.75 -13.31 -18.04
N GLU A 28 13.88 -12.62 -17.92
CA GLU A 28 14.15 -11.73 -16.78
C GLU A 28 13.11 -10.60 -16.67
N LEU A 29 12.73 -10.00 -17.81
CA LEU A 29 11.70 -8.97 -17.85
C LEU A 29 10.32 -9.51 -17.43
N ALA A 30 9.98 -10.73 -17.86
CA ALA A 30 8.74 -11.40 -17.45
C ALA A 30 8.72 -11.69 -15.94
N MET A 31 9.83 -12.18 -15.38
CA MET A 31 9.97 -12.41 -13.93
C MET A 31 9.82 -11.12 -13.13
N ALA A 32 10.49 -10.04 -13.55
CA ALA A 32 10.37 -8.74 -12.91
C ALA A 32 8.94 -8.18 -12.94
N ILE A 33 8.20 -8.37 -14.04
CA ILE A 33 6.79 -7.99 -14.12
C ILE A 33 5.95 -8.80 -13.11
N MET A 34 6.14 -10.11 -13.03
CA MET A 34 5.38 -10.96 -12.09
C MET A 34 5.64 -10.56 -10.63
N GLU A 35 6.89 -10.34 -10.24
CA GLU A 35 7.25 -9.91 -8.89
C GLU A 35 6.62 -8.55 -8.52
N LEU A 36 6.63 -7.59 -9.45
CA LEU A 36 6.02 -6.28 -9.23
C LEU A 36 4.49 -6.36 -9.18
N GLU A 37 3.85 -7.24 -9.96
CA GLU A 37 2.40 -7.49 -9.89
C GLU A 37 2.01 -8.12 -8.55
N GLU A 38 2.78 -9.09 -8.06
CA GLU A 38 2.58 -9.69 -6.75
C GLU A 38 2.76 -8.66 -5.62
N GLY A 39 3.82 -7.84 -5.70
CA GLY A 39 4.06 -6.75 -4.77
C GLY A 39 2.93 -5.72 -4.74
N ARG A 40 2.42 -5.32 -5.92
CA ARG A 40 1.26 -4.43 -6.05
C ARG A 40 0.01 -5.04 -5.42
N LYS A 41 -0.25 -6.32 -5.64
CA LYS A 41 -1.42 -7.03 -5.08
C LYS A 41 -1.34 -7.12 -3.56
N LYS A 42 -0.17 -7.45 -3.00
CA LYS A 42 0.08 -7.47 -1.55
C LYS A 42 -0.12 -6.09 -0.93
N ALA A 43 0.48 -5.06 -1.51
CA ALA A 43 0.33 -3.67 -1.04
C ALA A 43 -1.13 -3.21 -1.09
N LEU A 44 -1.90 -3.62 -2.12
CA LEU A 44 -3.34 -3.33 -2.19
C LEU A 44 -4.14 -4.06 -1.10
N ALA A 45 -3.86 -5.34 -0.86
CA ALA A 45 -4.55 -6.11 0.17
C ALA A 45 -4.30 -5.51 1.56
N GLU A 46 -3.04 -5.23 1.91
CA GLU A 46 -2.70 -4.56 3.16
C GLU A 46 -3.33 -3.18 3.27
N LEU A 47 -3.32 -2.39 2.18
CA LEU A 47 -3.96 -1.07 2.15
C LEU A 47 -5.45 -1.14 2.51
N VAL A 48 -6.17 -2.12 1.94
CA VAL A 48 -7.60 -2.32 2.23
C VAL A 48 -7.79 -2.70 3.70
N THR A 49 -6.97 -3.61 4.23
CA THR A 49 -7.01 -4.03 5.63
C THR A 49 -6.79 -2.84 6.57
N TYR A 50 -5.73 -2.05 6.37
CA TYR A 50 -5.44 -0.90 7.24
C TYR A 50 -6.49 0.21 7.14
N LYS A 51 -7.09 0.42 5.96
CA LYS A 51 -8.24 1.32 5.83
C LYS A 51 -9.46 0.82 6.59
N ALA A 52 -9.75 -0.48 6.54
CA ALA A 52 -10.85 -1.07 7.31
C ALA A 52 -10.59 -0.97 8.81
N THR A 53 -9.36 -1.24 9.26
CA THR A 53 -8.94 -1.05 10.67
C THR A 53 -9.15 0.39 11.12
N ALA A 54 -8.67 1.38 10.35
CA ALA A 54 -8.86 2.80 10.69
C ALA A 54 -10.34 3.17 10.81
N LYS A 55 -11.20 2.62 9.95
CA LYS A 55 -12.66 2.82 10.01
C LYS A 55 -13.31 2.14 11.22
N ASN A 56 -12.81 0.97 11.63
CA ASN A 56 -13.32 0.32 12.85
C ASN A 56 -12.93 1.11 14.10
N LEU A 57 -11.71 1.65 14.13
CA LEU A 57 -11.26 2.52 15.22
C LEU A 57 -12.08 3.81 15.31
N ASP A 58 -12.63 4.33 14.20
CA ASP A 58 -13.58 5.44 14.24
C ASP A 58 -14.83 5.13 15.07
N ASN A 59 -15.39 3.93 14.91
CA ASN A 59 -16.55 3.52 15.71
C ASN A 59 -16.19 3.40 17.19
N ASP A 60 -14.99 2.90 17.50
CA ASP A 60 -14.50 2.81 18.88
C ASP A 60 -14.29 4.21 19.49
N LEU A 61 -13.75 5.16 18.72
CA LEU A 61 -13.63 6.56 19.15
C LEU A 61 -14.99 7.16 19.51
N GLU A 62 -16.00 6.97 18.67
CA GLU A 62 -17.37 7.44 18.95
C GLU A 62 -17.93 6.81 20.23
N LYS A 63 -17.71 5.50 20.43
CA LYS A 63 -18.13 4.78 21.63
C LYS A 63 -17.48 5.35 22.90
N TYR A 64 -16.17 5.55 22.91
CA TYR A 64 -15.47 6.07 24.10
C TYR A 64 -15.77 7.56 24.34
N LYS A 65 -15.98 8.33 23.27
CA LYS A 65 -16.46 9.73 23.37
C LYS A 65 -17.85 9.79 24.00
N ALA A 66 -18.78 8.94 23.58
CA ALA A 66 -20.11 8.85 24.18
C ALA A 66 -20.04 8.40 25.65
N LYS A 67 -19.19 7.42 25.97
CA LYS A 67 -18.96 6.96 27.34
C LYS A 67 -18.43 8.09 28.24
N ALA A 68 -17.47 8.89 27.76
CA ALA A 68 -16.97 10.04 28.51
C ALA A 68 -18.06 11.08 28.77
N ALA A 69 -18.88 11.41 27.77
CA ALA A 69 -20.00 12.34 27.91
C ALA A 69 -21.08 11.83 28.88
N GLU A 70 -21.34 10.51 28.91
CA GLU A 70 -22.26 9.91 29.86
C GLU A 70 -21.75 10.05 31.31
N TRP A 71 -20.47 9.76 31.55
CA TRP A 71 -19.87 9.92 32.87
C TRP A 71 -19.81 11.37 33.31
N GLU A 72 -19.58 12.30 32.39
CA GLU A 72 -19.70 13.73 32.66
C GLU A 72 -21.11 14.12 33.11
N LYS A 73 -22.14 13.62 32.41
CA LYS A 73 -23.53 13.86 32.80
C LYS A 73 -23.83 13.29 34.19
N ARG A 74 -23.35 12.07 34.49
CA ARG A 74 -23.49 11.45 35.81
C ARG A 74 -22.80 12.26 36.90
N ALA A 75 -21.58 12.75 36.64
CA ALA A 75 -20.86 13.63 37.57
C ALA A 75 -21.64 14.92 37.84
N MET A 76 -22.16 15.58 36.81
CA MET A 76 -22.97 16.79 36.97
C MET A 76 -24.23 16.55 37.81
N LEU A 77 -24.90 15.41 37.63
CA LEU A 77 -26.08 15.04 38.42
C LEU A 77 -25.72 14.78 39.89
N ALA A 78 -24.62 14.08 40.15
CA ALA A 78 -24.13 13.82 41.51
C ALA A 78 -23.78 15.12 42.25
N VAL A 79 -23.09 16.06 41.58
CA VAL A 79 -22.80 17.39 42.13
C VAL A 79 -24.09 18.15 42.48
N ARG A 80 -25.10 18.12 41.59
CA ARG A 80 -26.40 18.76 41.86
C ARG A 80 -27.15 18.11 43.03
N ALA A 81 -26.92 16.82 43.27
CA ALA A 81 -27.48 16.09 44.40
C ALA A 81 -26.66 16.27 45.70
N GLY A 82 -25.52 16.96 45.66
CA GLY A 82 -24.62 17.13 46.80
C GLY A 82 -23.81 15.87 47.15
N ASP A 83 -23.73 14.90 46.25
CA ASP A 83 -22.95 13.67 46.43
C ASP A 83 -21.57 13.80 45.77
N ASP A 84 -20.64 14.37 46.52
CA ASP A 84 -19.28 14.63 46.05
C ASP A 84 -18.48 13.34 45.77
N GLU A 85 -18.75 12.24 46.47
CA GLU A 85 -18.03 10.98 46.27
C GLU A 85 -18.48 10.28 44.98
N ALA A 86 -19.79 10.29 44.71
CA ALA A 86 -20.31 9.83 43.42
C ALA A 86 -19.80 10.70 42.27
N ALA A 87 -19.73 12.03 42.45
CA ALA A 87 -19.18 12.94 41.45
C ALA A 87 -17.70 12.65 41.14
N LYS A 88 -16.86 12.48 42.18
CA LYS A 88 -15.44 12.14 42.01
C LYS A 88 -15.27 10.81 41.28
N THR A 89 -16.08 9.81 41.61
CA THR A 89 -16.04 8.49 40.97
C THR A 89 -16.41 8.59 39.49
N ALA A 90 -17.49 9.30 39.16
CA ALA A 90 -17.90 9.53 37.77
C ALA A 90 -16.83 10.30 36.96
N LEU A 91 -16.15 11.29 37.57
CA LEU A 91 -15.04 11.99 36.91
C LEU A 91 -13.82 11.10 36.67
N ARG A 92 -13.52 10.16 37.57
CA ARG A 92 -12.45 9.16 37.34
C ARG A 92 -12.77 8.27 36.15
N GLU A 93 -14.01 7.79 36.06
CA GLU A 93 -14.47 6.98 34.93
C GLU A 93 -14.48 7.76 33.60
N LYS A 94 -14.88 9.03 33.63
CA LYS A 94 -14.75 9.95 32.48
C LYS A 94 -13.29 10.01 32.01
N LYS A 95 -12.36 10.27 32.93
CA LYS A 95 -10.93 10.37 32.62
C LYS A 95 -10.36 9.07 32.06
N ALA A 96 -10.81 7.92 32.56
CA ALA A 96 -10.43 6.62 32.01
C ALA A 96 -10.94 6.43 30.56
N ALA A 97 -12.19 6.83 30.28
CA ALA A 97 -12.74 6.78 28.92
C ALA A 97 -12.00 7.74 27.96
N GLU A 98 -11.63 8.94 28.40
CA GLU A 98 -10.82 9.89 27.63
C GLU A 98 -9.40 9.37 27.35
N ALA A 99 -8.78 8.69 28.32
CA ALA A 99 -7.47 8.08 28.14
C ALA A 99 -7.49 6.97 27.08
N GLU A 100 -8.53 6.12 27.09
CA GLU A 100 -8.73 5.10 26.04
C GLU A 100 -9.02 5.74 24.68
N TYR A 101 -9.86 6.79 24.63
CA TYR A 101 -10.09 7.56 23.40
C TYR A 101 -8.75 8.06 22.80
N ALA A 102 -7.91 8.70 23.61
CA ALA A 102 -6.62 9.24 23.16
C ALA A 102 -5.63 8.15 22.71
N LYS A 103 -5.75 6.92 23.23
CA LYS A 103 -4.97 5.77 22.77
C LYS A 103 -5.47 5.30 21.39
N ILE A 104 -6.77 5.07 21.26
CA ILE A 104 -7.40 4.64 20.00
C ILE A 104 -7.16 5.66 18.89
N GLU A 105 -7.16 6.96 19.23
CA GLU A 105 -6.93 8.04 18.28
C GLU A 105 -5.51 7.96 17.70
N ARG A 106 -4.51 7.71 18.55
CA ARG A 106 -3.12 7.47 18.12
C ARG A 106 -3.03 6.23 17.23
N ASP A 107 -3.62 5.11 17.64
CA ASP A 107 -3.61 3.87 16.88
C ASP A 107 -4.25 4.06 15.49
N LYS A 108 -5.34 4.85 15.42
CA LYS A 108 -6.00 5.22 14.15
C LYS A 108 -5.08 6.06 13.27
N HIS A 109 -4.41 7.06 13.83
CA HIS A 109 -3.45 7.89 13.09
C HIS A 109 -2.30 7.06 12.53
N GLU A 110 -1.77 6.10 13.29
CA GLU A 110 -0.75 5.18 12.81
C GLU A 110 -1.28 4.32 11.66
N ALA A 111 -2.44 3.68 11.82
CA ALA A 111 -3.07 2.87 10.77
C ALA A 111 -3.32 3.67 9.47
N ALA A 112 -3.78 4.92 9.59
CA ALA A 112 -3.98 5.82 8.47
C ALA A 112 -2.65 6.19 7.77
N SER A 113 -1.60 6.46 8.56
CA SER A 113 -0.25 6.73 8.02
C SER A 113 0.30 5.53 7.26
N TYR A 114 0.16 4.32 7.79
CA TYR A 114 0.52 3.08 7.09
C TYR A 114 -0.26 2.91 5.80
N ALA A 115 -1.57 3.18 5.79
CA ALA A 115 -2.39 3.14 4.58
C ALA A 115 -1.89 4.14 3.52
N ILE A 116 -1.49 5.35 3.90
CA ILE A 116 -0.91 6.33 2.97
C ILE A 116 0.39 5.79 2.35
N GLN A 117 1.27 5.22 3.17
CA GLN A 117 2.53 4.63 2.70
C GLN A 117 2.31 3.45 1.75
N LEU A 118 1.38 2.54 2.07
CA LEU A 118 1.02 1.41 1.20
C LEU A 118 0.44 1.88 -0.14
N ASN A 119 -0.36 2.95 -0.12
CA ASN A 119 -0.88 3.54 -1.35
C ASN A 119 0.25 4.10 -2.23
N LYS A 120 1.24 4.77 -1.63
CA LYS A 120 2.41 5.27 -2.34
C LYS A 120 3.21 4.14 -2.96
N SER A 121 3.55 3.10 -2.20
CA SER A 121 4.27 1.92 -2.69
C SER A 121 3.51 1.21 -3.82
N ARG A 122 2.18 1.08 -3.69
CA ARG A 122 1.32 0.53 -4.76
C ARG A 122 1.45 1.35 -6.05
N LYS A 123 1.42 2.68 -5.98
CA LYS A 123 1.57 3.55 -7.16
C LYS A 123 2.96 3.42 -7.78
N GLU A 124 4.00 3.31 -6.97
CA GLU A 124 5.37 3.08 -7.46
C GLU A 124 5.49 1.74 -8.20
N PHE A 125 4.90 0.66 -7.68
CA PHE A 125 4.83 -0.62 -8.38
C PHE A 125 4.08 -0.49 -9.72
N GLU A 126 2.98 0.26 -9.74
CA GLU A 126 2.16 0.49 -10.94
C GLU A 126 2.93 1.24 -12.04
N THR A 127 3.65 2.31 -11.69
CA THR A 127 4.51 3.04 -12.64
C THR A 127 5.64 2.15 -13.18
N LYS A 128 6.30 1.37 -12.33
CA LYS A 128 7.34 0.42 -12.77
C LYS A 128 6.79 -0.66 -13.70
N LEU A 129 5.62 -1.21 -13.38
CA LEU A 129 4.95 -2.19 -14.23
C LEU A 129 4.64 -1.63 -15.62
N GLN A 130 4.15 -0.39 -15.70
CA GLN A 130 3.90 0.26 -16.99
C GLN A 130 5.19 0.40 -17.81
N MET A 131 6.29 0.83 -17.18
CA MET A 131 7.59 0.94 -17.86
C MET A 131 8.11 -0.42 -18.37
N LEU A 132 8.04 -1.47 -17.55
CA LEU A 132 8.51 -2.79 -17.96
C LEU A 132 7.63 -3.42 -19.05
N LYS A 133 6.31 -3.23 -18.99
CA LYS A 133 5.39 -3.69 -20.04
C LYS A 133 5.66 -2.99 -21.37
N LEU A 134 5.93 -1.68 -21.35
CA LEU A 134 6.32 -0.94 -22.55
C LEU A 134 7.63 -1.50 -23.14
N ARG A 135 8.66 -1.69 -22.30
CA ARG A 135 9.94 -2.28 -22.74
C ARG A 135 9.75 -3.67 -23.34
N LYS A 136 8.88 -4.50 -22.75
CA LYS A 136 8.57 -5.84 -23.28
C LYS A 136 7.96 -5.75 -24.67
N GLY A 137 7.01 -4.84 -24.88
CA GLY A 137 6.41 -4.58 -26.19
C GLY A 137 7.44 -4.16 -27.23
N THR A 138 8.31 -3.19 -26.88
CA THR A 138 9.37 -2.73 -27.78
C THR A 138 10.34 -3.85 -28.17
N LEU A 139 10.81 -4.66 -27.21
CA LEU A 139 11.67 -5.81 -27.48
C LEU A 139 10.99 -6.83 -28.41
N ALA A 140 9.72 -7.14 -28.16
CA ALA A 140 8.95 -8.05 -29.01
C ALA A 140 8.85 -7.53 -30.45
N THR A 141 8.58 -6.22 -30.64
CA THR A 141 8.53 -5.61 -31.97
C THR A 141 9.87 -5.62 -32.69
N GLN A 142 10.98 -5.39 -31.98
CA GLN A 142 12.33 -5.44 -32.57
C GLN A 142 12.70 -6.87 -33.01
N ILE A 143 12.38 -7.87 -32.18
CA ILE A 143 12.60 -9.28 -32.53
C ILE A 143 11.75 -9.68 -33.73
N ALA A 144 10.48 -9.26 -33.79
CA ALA A 144 9.60 -9.52 -34.93
C ALA A 144 10.11 -8.87 -36.22
N ALA A 145 10.52 -7.60 -36.17
CA ALA A 145 11.09 -6.87 -37.31
C ALA A 145 12.41 -7.49 -37.80
N ALA A 146 13.27 -7.94 -36.89
CA ALA A 146 14.51 -8.64 -37.23
C ALA A 146 14.23 -10.00 -37.91
N ARG A 147 13.18 -10.72 -37.49
CA ARG A 147 12.75 -11.97 -38.13
C ARG A 147 12.14 -11.75 -39.51
N SER A 148 11.34 -10.70 -39.70
CA SER A 148 10.74 -10.39 -41.02
C SER A 148 11.79 -9.89 -42.02
N ALA A 149 12.74 -9.05 -41.59
CA ALA A 149 13.82 -8.57 -42.46
C ALA A 149 14.78 -9.68 -42.91
N GLY A 150 14.90 -10.78 -42.14
CA GLY A 150 15.67 -11.96 -42.52
C GLY A 150 14.93 -12.95 -43.44
N GLY A 151 13.60 -12.84 -43.57
CA GLY A 151 12.77 -13.74 -44.37
C GLY A 151 12.66 -13.36 -45.85
N ASP A 152 12.74 -12.07 -46.18
CA ASP A 152 12.58 -11.56 -47.56
C ASP A 152 13.91 -11.44 -48.33
N ALA A 153 15.04 -11.79 -47.70
CA ALA A 153 16.36 -11.67 -48.33
C ALA A 153 16.74 -12.85 -49.25
N PHE A 154 16.02 -13.96 -49.22
CA PHE A 154 16.30 -15.14 -50.06
C PHE A 154 15.02 -15.87 -50.50
N GLY A 155 14.50 -15.49 -51.68
CA GLY A 155 13.80 -16.42 -52.57
C GLY A 155 12.34 -16.09 -52.90
N ASN A 156 12.10 -15.58 -54.11
CA ASN A 156 11.45 -16.34 -55.18
C ASN A 156 11.38 -15.48 -56.45
N ASP A 157 12.45 -15.45 -57.24
CA ASP A 157 12.34 -15.11 -58.67
C ASP A 157 12.35 -16.43 -59.45
N SER A 158 11.14 -16.90 -59.79
CA SER A 158 10.92 -18.06 -60.67
C SER A 158 10.65 -17.63 -62.12
N SER A 159 11.17 -16.47 -62.55
CA SER A 159 11.00 -15.97 -63.91
C SER A 159 12.30 -15.83 -64.70
N VAL A 160 13.07 -16.91 -64.83
CA VAL A 160 14.17 -16.98 -65.82
C VAL A 160 14.21 -18.39 -66.46
N TRP A 161 13.55 -18.48 -67.64
CA TRP A 161 13.64 -19.46 -68.74
C TRP A 161 13.66 -20.96 -68.43
#